data_AF-G4ZUP7-F1
#
_entry.id   AF-G4ZUP7-F1
#
_cell.length_a   1.000
_cell.length_b   1.000
_cell.length_c   1.000
_cell.angle_alpha   90.00
_cell.angle_beta   90.00
_cell.angle_gamma   90.00
#
_symmetry.space_group_name_H-M   'P 1'
#
loop_
_entity.id
_entity.type
_entity.pdbx_description
1 polymer ?
#
loop_
_entity_poly.entity_id
_entity_poly.type
_entity_poly.pdbx_seq_one_letter_code
_entity_poly.pdbx_strand_id
1 'polypeptide(L)'
;LISLFGKLKRYLKGHLTMRGSLKVLLVYQRRKEKEYKAKVEMPGTLRDVSYCEQINIALGMTTRWVAAAIKTQYDFQTTPGRTSLVLFHGDNGTTLTVQYDEHEYTLEKEGWRCNCEFAQIMTLPCRDAMAYRKTCGNPLIIPFSSISPR
;
A
#
# COMPACT_ATOMS: atom_id res chain seq x y z
N LEU A 1 -14.37 -10.50 23.94
CA LEU A 1 -14.18 -9.12 24.46
C LEU A 1 -14.10 -9.05 25.99
N ILE A 2 -14.97 -9.76 26.74
CA ILE A 2 -15.05 -9.71 28.22
C ILE A 2 -13.74 -10.16 28.94
N SER A 3 -13.01 -11.13 28.38
CA SER A 3 -11.74 -11.64 28.94
C SER A 3 -10.55 -10.65 28.91
N LEU A 4 -10.56 -9.69 27.98
CA LEU A 4 -9.45 -8.73 27.79
C LEU A 4 -9.42 -7.67 28.89
N PHE A 5 -10.59 -7.16 29.27
CA PHE A 5 -10.72 -6.13 30.30
C PHE A 5 -10.26 -6.64 31.68
N GLY A 6 -10.50 -7.92 31.98
CA GLY A 6 -10.05 -8.54 33.24
C GLY A 6 -8.53 -8.64 33.39
N LYS A 7 -7.77 -8.75 32.29
CA LYS A 7 -6.29 -8.72 32.33
C LYS A 7 -5.78 -7.30 32.57
N LEU A 8 -6.39 -6.30 31.93
CA LEU A 8 -6.04 -4.90 32.08
C LEU A 8 -6.35 -4.36 33.49
N LYS A 9 -7.50 -4.76 34.05
CA LYS A 9 -7.93 -4.37 35.41
C LYS A 9 -6.93 -4.83 36.49
N ARG A 10 -6.18 -5.93 36.26
CA ARG A 10 -5.12 -6.37 37.17
C ARG A 10 -3.90 -5.44 37.20
N TYR A 11 -3.64 -4.69 36.12
CA TYR A 11 -2.55 -3.72 36.04
C TYR A 11 -2.94 -2.33 36.56
N LEU A 12 -4.24 -2.02 36.58
CA LEU A 12 -4.81 -0.80 37.16
C LEU A 12 -5.17 -1.05 38.63
N LYS A 13 -4.20 -0.95 39.54
CA LYS A 13 -4.49 -0.92 40.99
C LYS A 13 -5.22 0.37 41.36
N GLY A 14 -6.11 0.30 42.36
CA GLY A 14 -7.05 1.37 42.76
C GLY A 14 -6.46 2.70 43.26
N HIS A 15 -5.14 2.93 43.15
CA HIS A 15 -4.45 4.14 43.62
C HIS A 15 -3.62 4.85 42.53
N LEU A 16 -3.88 4.59 41.25
CA LEU A 16 -3.25 5.35 40.17
C LEU A 16 -4.02 6.66 39.91
N THR A 17 -3.29 7.77 39.87
CA THR A 17 -3.81 9.03 39.30
C THR A 17 -4.24 8.80 37.84
N MET A 18 -5.18 9.59 37.34
CA MET A 18 -5.66 9.51 35.95
C MET A 18 -4.50 9.42 34.93
N ARG A 19 -3.43 10.20 35.15
CA ARG A 19 -2.20 10.19 34.34
C ARG A 19 -1.45 8.87 34.39
N GLY A 20 -1.39 8.23 35.55
CA GLY A 20 -0.79 6.91 35.72
C GLY A 20 -1.58 5.83 34.99
N SER A 21 -2.91 5.85 35.12
CA SER A 21 -3.81 4.94 34.41
C SER A 21 -3.68 5.07 32.89
N LEU A 22 -3.56 6.30 32.37
CA LEU A 22 -3.39 6.58 30.95
C LEU A 22 -2.07 6.04 30.39
N LYS A 23 -0.96 6.17 31.14
CA LYS A 23 0.33 5.56 30.76
C LYS A 23 0.26 4.04 30.65
N VAL A 24 -0.39 3.38 31.61
CA VAL A 24 -0.57 1.92 31.60
C VAL A 24 -1.40 1.48 30.38
N LEU A 25 -2.46 2.22 30.06
CA LEU A 25 -3.29 1.96 28.87
C LEU A 25 -2.49 2.08 27.58
N LEU A 26 -1.73 3.16 27.40
CA LEU A 26 -0.92 3.37 26.19
C LEU A 26 0.16 2.30 26.02
N VAL A 27 0.82 1.90 27.10
CA VAL A 27 1.81 0.81 27.07
C VAL A 27 1.14 -0.51 26.68
N TYR A 28 -0.04 -0.79 27.24
CA TYR A 28 -0.80 -2.00 26.93
C TYR A 28 -1.27 -2.03 25.46
N GLN A 29 -1.82 -0.91 24.95
CA GLN A 29 -2.22 -0.78 23.55
C GLN A 29 -1.03 -1.02 22.62
N ARG A 30 0.10 -0.33 22.83
CA ARG A 30 1.32 -0.53 22.01
C ARG A 30 1.80 -1.98 22.03
N ARG A 31 1.76 -2.64 23.19
CA ARG A 31 2.14 -4.06 23.30
C ARG A 31 1.17 -4.93 22.48
N LYS A 32 -0.13 -4.67 22.55
CA LYS A 32 -1.14 -5.42 21.81
C LYS A 32 -1.03 -5.20 20.31
N GLU A 33 -0.76 -3.98 19.89
CA GLU A 33 -0.45 -3.65 18.50
C GLU A 33 0.79 -4.41 18.03
N LYS A 34 1.89 -4.44 18.81
CA LYS A 34 3.09 -5.23 18.48
C LYS A 34 2.81 -6.72 18.39
N GLU A 35 2.07 -7.30 19.35
CA GLU A 35 1.69 -8.72 19.33
C GLU A 35 0.78 -9.05 18.12
N TYR A 36 -0.12 -8.15 17.76
CA TYR A 36 -0.97 -8.28 16.58
C TYR A 36 -0.14 -8.18 15.29
N LYS A 37 0.74 -7.18 15.19
CA LYS A 37 1.72 -7.00 14.11
C LYS A 37 2.52 -8.29 13.89
N ALA A 38 3.05 -8.86 14.97
CA ALA A 38 3.86 -10.07 14.92
C ALA A 38 3.08 -11.32 14.46
N LYS A 39 1.77 -11.39 14.71
CA LYS A 39 0.95 -12.56 14.38
C LYS A 39 0.26 -12.47 13.02
N VAL A 40 -0.21 -11.28 12.65
CA VAL A 40 -1.02 -11.07 11.45
C VAL A 40 -0.16 -10.61 10.28
N GLU A 41 1.03 -10.05 10.53
CA GLU A 41 1.76 -9.29 9.50
C GLU A 41 3.19 -9.78 9.26
N MET A 42 3.43 -11.09 9.32
CA MET A 42 4.68 -11.63 8.80
C MET A 42 4.71 -11.47 7.26
N PRO A 43 5.74 -10.84 6.69
CA PRO A 43 5.90 -10.76 5.25
C PRO A 43 5.89 -12.15 4.61
N GLY A 44 5.07 -12.33 3.57
CA GLY A 44 4.97 -13.59 2.83
C GLY A 44 4.03 -14.67 3.40
N THR A 45 3.41 -14.48 4.57
CA THR A 45 2.45 -15.46 5.13
C THR A 45 0.99 -15.14 4.81
N LEU A 46 0.70 -13.88 4.48
CA LEU A 46 -0.65 -13.45 4.12
C LEU A 46 -0.91 -13.70 2.63
N ARG A 47 -1.86 -14.58 2.35
CA ARG A 47 -2.50 -14.72 1.03
C ARG A 47 -3.98 -14.46 1.13
N ASP A 48 -4.51 -13.79 0.12
CA ASP A 48 -5.94 -13.63 -0.12
C ASP A 48 -6.30 -14.33 -1.43
N VAL A 49 -7.23 -15.28 -1.37
CA VAL A 49 -7.67 -16.07 -2.55
C VAL A 49 -8.39 -15.22 -3.59
N SER A 50 -8.90 -14.05 -3.20
CA SER A 50 -9.51 -13.10 -4.13
C SER A 50 -8.49 -12.23 -4.88
N TYR A 51 -7.23 -12.26 -4.46
CA TYR A 51 -6.15 -11.46 -5.04
C TYR A 51 -5.38 -12.27 -6.07
N CYS A 52 -5.01 -11.62 -7.19
CA CYS A 52 -4.06 -12.21 -8.11
C CYS A 52 -2.66 -12.26 -7.48
N GLU A 53 -1.73 -13.00 -8.10
CA GLU A 53 -0.39 -13.20 -7.54
C GLU A 53 0.35 -11.89 -7.28
N GLN A 54 0.28 -10.91 -8.20
CA GLN A 54 0.96 -9.63 -8.03
C GLN A 54 0.45 -8.84 -6.81
N ILE A 55 -0.87 -8.89 -6.55
CA ILE A 55 -1.45 -8.25 -5.36
C ILE A 55 -1.13 -9.04 -4.09
N ASN A 56 -1.04 -10.37 -4.17
CA ASN A 56 -0.57 -11.19 -3.05
C ASN A 56 0.91 -10.92 -2.71
N ILE A 57 1.76 -10.65 -3.70
CA ILE A 57 3.14 -10.17 -3.48
C ILE A 57 3.11 -8.81 -2.77
N ALA A 58 2.30 -7.85 -3.24
CA ALA A 58 2.15 -6.56 -2.58
C ALA A 58 1.63 -6.71 -1.13
N LEU A 59 0.68 -7.61 -0.89
CA LEU A 59 0.16 -7.93 0.44
C LEU A 59 1.24 -8.53 1.35
N GLY A 60 2.10 -9.39 0.80
CA GLY A 60 3.24 -9.94 1.51
C GLY A 60 4.30 -8.89 1.84
N MET A 61 4.47 -7.86 1.02
CA MET A 61 5.47 -6.80 1.24
C MET A 61 4.97 -5.66 2.14
N THR A 62 3.66 -5.45 2.21
CA THR A 62 3.07 -4.22 2.77
C THR A 62 1.96 -4.48 3.78
N THR A 63 1.13 -3.48 4.06
CA THR A 63 -0.06 -3.63 4.92
C THR A 63 -1.28 -4.03 4.07
N ARG A 64 -2.31 -4.60 4.69
CA ARG A 64 -3.57 -4.92 3.96
C ARG A 64 -4.19 -3.69 3.28
N TRP A 65 -4.07 -2.52 3.91
CA TRP A 65 -4.56 -1.27 3.34
C TRP A 65 -3.73 -0.82 2.13
N VAL A 66 -2.41 -0.91 2.20
CA VAL A 66 -1.53 -0.56 1.07
C VAL A 66 -1.79 -1.51 -0.11
N ALA A 67 -1.88 -2.81 0.15
CA ALA A 67 -2.20 -3.79 -0.90
C ALA A 67 -3.58 -3.53 -1.52
N ALA A 68 -4.59 -3.15 -0.73
CA ALA A 68 -5.90 -2.77 -1.25
C ALA A 68 -5.85 -1.50 -2.10
N ALA A 69 -5.06 -0.49 -1.71
CA ALA A 69 -4.88 0.73 -2.50
C ALA A 69 -4.15 0.46 -3.83
N ILE A 70 -3.15 -0.43 -3.84
CA ILE A 70 -2.48 -0.86 -5.08
C ILE A 70 -3.46 -1.63 -5.96
N LYS A 71 -4.32 -2.47 -5.38
CA LYS A 71 -5.34 -3.23 -6.11
C LYS A 71 -6.30 -2.33 -6.89
N THR A 72 -6.74 -1.20 -6.33
CA THR A 72 -7.65 -0.30 -7.04
C THR A 72 -7.01 0.28 -8.30
N GLN A 73 -5.72 0.62 -8.26
CA GLN A 73 -4.95 1.07 -9.43
C GLN A 73 -4.72 -0.07 -10.44
N TYR A 74 -4.39 -1.25 -9.94
CA TYR A 74 -4.13 -2.43 -10.75
C TYR A 74 -5.35 -2.93 -11.51
N ASP A 75 -6.50 -3.04 -10.83
CA ASP A 75 -7.78 -3.46 -11.44
C ASP A 75 -8.19 -2.48 -12.54
N PHE A 76 -7.98 -1.18 -12.30
CA PHE A 76 -8.22 -0.16 -13.30
C PHE A 76 -7.39 -0.43 -14.56
N GLN A 77 -6.10 -0.75 -14.42
CA GLN A 77 -5.21 -0.92 -15.57
C GLN A 77 -5.30 -2.30 -16.26
N THR A 78 -5.74 -3.31 -15.53
CA THR A 78 -5.93 -4.67 -16.07
C THR A 78 -7.26 -4.85 -16.76
N THR A 79 -8.23 -3.97 -16.52
CA THR A 79 -9.51 -3.95 -17.24
C THR A 79 -9.25 -3.83 -18.76
N PRO A 80 -9.81 -4.74 -19.59
CA PRO A 80 -9.60 -4.72 -21.04
C PRO A 80 -10.07 -3.40 -21.66
N GLY A 81 -9.32 -2.89 -22.63
CA GLY A 81 -9.62 -1.63 -23.33
C GLY A 81 -9.23 -0.34 -22.60
N ARG A 82 -8.72 -0.41 -21.35
CA ARG A 82 -8.28 0.81 -20.63
C ARG A 82 -6.86 1.24 -20.92
N THR A 83 -5.96 0.30 -21.23
CA THR A 83 -4.57 0.63 -21.59
C THR A 83 -4.49 1.48 -22.86
N SER A 84 -5.42 1.28 -23.80
CA SER A 84 -5.51 2.07 -25.04
C SER A 84 -6.02 3.50 -24.84
N LEU A 85 -6.51 3.86 -23.64
CA LEU A 85 -6.92 5.23 -23.33
C LEU A 85 -5.74 6.12 -22.87
N VAL A 86 -4.59 5.50 -22.60
CA VAL A 86 -3.41 6.19 -22.11
C VAL A 86 -2.44 6.39 -23.27
N LEU A 87 -2.11 7.64 -23.56
CA LEU A 87 -1.12 8.02 -24.56
C LEU A 87 0.20 8.32 -23.86
N PHE A 88 1.30 7.91 -24.50
CA PHE A 88 2.66 8.15 -24.01
C PHE A 88 3.45 8.92 -25.06
N HIS A 89 3.99 10.08 -24.70
CA HIS A 89 4.78 10.94 -25.57
C HIS A 89 5.87 11.69 -24.80
N GLY A 90 6.70 12.47 -25.51
CA GLY A 90 7.72 13.31 -24.88
C GLY A 90 8.77 12.51 -24.10
N ASP A 91 9.20 11.37 -24.64
CA ASP A 91 10.19 10.52 -23.99
C ASP A 91 11.59 11.14 -24.07
N ASN A 92 12.06 11.67 -22.93
CA ASN A 92 13.38 12.28 -22.80
C ASN A 92 14.42 11.30 -22.21
N GLY A 93 14.16 9.99 -22.28
CA GLY A 93 15.03 8.94 -21.76
C GLY A 93 14.84 8.64 -20.26
N THR A 94 14.70 9.68 -19.43
CA THR A 94 14.52 9.54 -17.97
C THR A 94 13.06 9.62 -17.54
N THR A 95 12.31 10.50 -18.21
CA THR A 95 10.90 10.78 -17.94
C THR A 95 10.10 10.67 -19.23
N LEU A 96 8.82 10.38 -19.08
CA LEU A 96 7.87 10.37 -20.17
C LEU A 96 6.59 11.07 -19.73
N THR A 97 5.88 11.59 -20.71
CA THR A 97 4.59 12.23 -20.48
C THR A 97 3.48 11.24 -20.74
N VAL A 98 2.59 11.12 -19.77
CA VAL A 98 1.40 10.28 -19.78
C VAL A 98 0.20 11.20 -19.96
N GLN A 99 -0.56 11.01 -21.02
CA GLN A 99 -1.79 11.74 -21.25
C GLN A 99 -2.99 10.81 -21.16
N TYR A 100 -3.96 11.25 -20.38
CA TYR A 100 -5.27 10.63 -20.26
C TYR A 100 -6.32 11.72 -20.40
N ASP A 101 -7.06 11.71 -21.51
CA ASP A 101 -8.06 12.74 -21.81
C ASP A 101 -7.40 14.14 -21.82
N GLU A 102 -7.92 15.09 -21.01
CA GLU A 102 -7.34 16.44 -20.85
C GLU A 102 -6.20 16.51 -19.80
N HIS A 103 -5.90 15.40 -19.13
CA HIS A 103 -4.90 15.38 -18.05
C HIS A 103 -3.55 14.91 -18.55
N GLU A 104 -2.50 15.65 -18.20
CA GLU A 104 -1.12 15.35 -18.54
C GLU A 104 -0.28 15.18 -17.27
N TYR A 105 0.42 14.05 -17.19
CA TYR A 105 1.24 13.67 -16.05
C TYR A 105 2.65 13.31 -16.51
N THR A 106 3.64 13.49 -15.64
CA THR A 106 5.02 13.08 -15.89
C THR A 106 5.33 11.83 -15.09
N LEU A 107 5.88 10.81 -15.75
CA LEU A 107 6.31 9.55 -15.16
C LEU A 107 7.83 9.40 -15.29
N GLU A 108 8.51 9.22 -14.16
CA GLU A 108 9.92 8.85 -14.07
C GLU A 108 10.08 7.33 -14.24
N LYS A 109 10.96 6.91 -15.15
CA LYS A 109 11.10 5.50 -15.54
C LYS A 109 11.89 4.63 -14.55
N GLU A 110 12.87 5.20 -13.86
CA GLU A 110 13.71 4.46 -12.92
C GLU A 110 13.01 4.29 -11.56
N GLY A 111 12.59 5.40 -10.95
CA GLY A 111 11.87 5.40 -9.68
C GLY A 111 10.39 5.03 -9.75
N TRP A 112 9.81 4.90 -10.95
CA TRP A 112 8.37 4.71 -11.19
C TRP A 112 7.50 5.77 -10.51
N ARG A 113 8.01 6.99 -10.43
CA ARG A 113 7.33 8.11 -9.76
C ARG A 113 6.49 8.88 -10.77
N CYS A 114 5.21 9.03 -10.47
CA CYS A 114 4.29 9.83 -11.25
C CYS A 114 3.87 11.07 -10.45
N ASN A 115 3.61 12.19 -11.14
CA ASN A 115 3.08 13.40 -10.51
C ASN A 115 1.53 13.41 -10.42
N CYS A 116 0.85 12.31 -10.74
CA CYS A 116 -0.60 12.22 -10.53
C CYS A 116 -0.95 12.25 -9.03
N GLU A 117 -2.15 12.74 -8.72
CA GLU A 117 -2.62 12.96 -7.34
C GLU A 117 -2.45 11.71 -6.46
N PHE A 118 -2.79 10.53 -6.99
CA PHE A 118 -2.64 9.27 -6.26
C PHE A 118 -1.18 9.00 -5.87
N ALA A 119 -0.25 9.13 -6.82
CA ALA A 119 1.17 8.85 -6.55
C ALA A 119 1.77 9.88 -5.59
N GLN A 120 1.38 11.15 -5.70
CA GLN A 120 1.87 12.21 -4.81
C GLN A 120 1.37 12.05 -3.37
N ILE A 121 0.09 11.73 -3.18
CA ILE A 121 -0.51 11.59 -1.84
C ILE A 121 -0.07 10.28 -1.20
N MET A 122 -0.16 9.18 -1.94
CA MET A 122 0.01 7.85 -1.38
C MET A 122 1.46 7.42 -1.37
N THR A 123 2.32 8.03 -2.20
CA THR A 123 3.70 7.58 -2.45
C THR A 123 3.76 6.11 -2.90
N LEU A 124 2.76 5.69 -3.69
CA LEU A 124 2.58 4.33 -4.19
C LEU A 124 2.55 4.28 -5.72
N PRO A 125 2.83 3.11 -6.32
CA PRO A 125 2.61 2.89 -7.75
C PRO A 125 1.19 3.28 -8.19
N CYS A 126 1.09 4.18 -9.17
CA CYS A 126 -0.19 4.54 -9.77
C CYS A 126 -0.52 3.69 -11.01
N ARG A 127 -1.76 3.82 -11.48
CA ARG A 127 -2.22 3.21 -12.74
C ARG A 127 -1.37 3.61 -13.96
N ASP A 128 -0.81 4.82 -14.00
CA ASP A 128 -0.04 5.35 -15.13
C ASP A 128 1.30 4.62 -15.26
N ALA A 129 1.99 4.42 -14.13
CA ALA A 129 3.21 3.61 -14.06
C ALA A 129 2.93 2.16 -14.48
N MET A 130 1.83 1.59 -14.00
CA MET A 130 1.39 0.24 -14.37
C MET A 130 1.04 0.16 -15.87
N ALA A 131 0.42 1.20 -16.43
CA ALA A 131 0.06 1.26 -17.84
C ALA A 131 1.30 1.20 -18.71
N TYR A 132 2.30 2.02 -18.39
CA TYR A 132 3.55 2.07 -19.12
C TYR A 132 4.32 0.74 -19.02
N ARG A 133 4.38 0.10 -17.83
CA ARG A 133 5.01 -1.23 -17.70
C ARG A 133 4.33 -2.30 -18.54
N LYS A 134 3.01 -2.26 -18.61
CA LYS A 134 2.21 -3.17 -19.42
C LYS A 134 2.49 -2.97 -20.91
N THR A 135 2.59 -1.73 -21.39
CA THR A 135 2.95 -1.44 -22.80
C THR A 135 4.38 -1.83 -23.15
N CYS A 136 5.31 -1.77 -22.19
CA CYS A 136 6.66 -2.29 -22.35
C CYS A 136 6.74 -3.83 -22.30
N GLY A 137 5.62 -4.54 -22.14
CA GLY A 137 5.59 -6.00 -22.08
C GLY A 137 6.17 -6.60 -20.81
N ASN A 138 6.22 -5.83 -19.70
CA ASN A 138 6.76 -6.34 -18.44
C ASN A 138 5.82 -7.41 -17.82
N PRO A 139 6.33 -8.59 -17.40
CA PRO A 139 5.50 -9.62 -16.78
C PRO A 139 4.91 -9.18 -15.42
N LEU A 140 5.61 -8.31 -14.70
CA LEU A 140 5.15 -7.72 -13.44
C LEU A 140 4.76 -6.27 -13.69
N ILE A 141 3.45 -6.03 -13.76
CA ILE A 141 2.87 -4.72 -14.04
C ILE A 141 3.08 -3.78 -12.84
N ILE A 142 3.02 -4.31 -11.62
CA ILE A 142 3.26 -3.52 -10.40
C ILE A 142 4.78 -3.28 -10.24
N PRO A 143 5.24 -2.02 -10.16
CA PRO A 143 6.62 -1.69 -9.81
C PRO A 143 6.87 -1.89 -8.32
N PHE A 144 7.12 -3.13 -7.91
CA PHE A 144 7.41 -3.46 -6.51
C PHE A 144 8.64 -2.72 -5.96
N SER A 145 9.59 -2.34 -6.81
CA SER A 145 10.78 -1.58 -6.42
C SER A 145 10.48 -0.15 -5.96
N SER A 146 9.33 0.43 -6.35
CA SER A 146 8.93 1.77 -5.91
C SER A 146 8.05 1.75 -4.65
N ILE A 147 7.74 0.55 -4.13
CA ILE A 147 7.04 0.40 -2.87
C ILE A 147 8.08 0.39 -1.76
N SER A 148 7.98 1.34 -0.83
CA SER A 148 8.87 1.35 0.33
C SER A 148 8.68 0.06 1.14
N PRO A 149 9.78 -0.63 1.51
CA PRO A 149 9.71 -1.76 2.41
C PRO A 149 9.17 -1.30 3.77
N ARG A 150 8.53 -2.24 4.46
CA ARG A 150 7.77 -2.01 5.69
C ARG A 150 8.63 -1.90 6.95
#